data_AF-A0A1F8UCF2-F1
#
_entry.id   AF-A0A1F8UCF2-F1
#
_cell.length_a   1.000
_cell.length_b   1.000
_cell.length_c   1.000
_cell.angle_alpha   90.00
_cell.angle_beta   90.00
_cell.angle_gamma   90.00
#
_symmetry.space_group_name_H-M   'P 1'
#
loop_
_entity.id
_entity.type
_entity.pdbx_description
1 polymer ?
#
loop_
_entity_poly.entity_id
_entity_poly.type
_entity_poly.pdbx_seq_one_letter_code
_entity_poly.pdbx_strand_id
1 'polypeptide(L)' 'MSKEKVMVLGSGLMGAGITQVCLENGFETLMVDLNLEFVNKGKKTIKNLRIMDNNLFKDSMFGLRDIICRGNNM' A
#
# COMPACT_ATOMS: atom_id res chain seq x y z
N MET A 1 -10.98 0.34 18.65
CA MET A 1 -10.78 -0.81 17.74
C MET A 1 -9.29 -1.08 17.58
N SER A 2 -8.87 -2.33 17.70
CA SER A 2 -7.52 -2.75 17.33
C SER A 2 -7.30 -2.40 15.85
N LYS A 3 -6.21 -1.70 15.51
CA LYS A 3 -5.88 -1.40 14.11
C LYS A 3 -5.69 -2.72 13.36
N GLU A 4 -6.70 -3.14 12.62
CA GLU A 4 -6.64 -4.33 11.79
C GLU A 4 -5.66 -4.04 10.65
N LYS A 5 -4.60 -4.84 10.61
CA LYS A 5 -3.57 -4.73 9.57
C LYS A 5 -3.97 -5.63 8.41
N VAL A 6 -4.07 -5.04 7.21
CA VAL A 6 -4.39 -5.77 5.98
C VAL A 6 -3.09 -6.05 5.23
N MET A 7 -2.90 -7.28 4.75
CA MET A 7 -1.80 -7.63 3.87
C MET A 7 -2.32 -7.93 2.47
N VAL A 8 -1.77 -7.27 1.46
CA VAL A 8 -2.08 -7.48 0.05
C VAL A 8 -0.88 -8.15 -0.62
N LEU A 9 -1.08 -9.37 -1.11
CA LEU A 9 -0.08 -10.11 -1.88
C LEU A 9 -0.29 -9.83 -3.37
N GLY A 10 0.71 -9.21 -3.99
CA GLY A 10 0.71 -8.80 -5.38
C GLY A 10 0.43 -7.30 -5.56
N SER A 11 1.22 -6.67 -6.42
CA SER A 11 1.23 -5.22 -6.70
C SER A 11 0.74 -4.88 -8.12
N GLY A 12 0.05 -5.83 -8.76
CA GLY A 12 -0.58 -5.63 -10.05
C GLY A 12 -1.76 -4.65 -9.97
N LEU A 13 -2.55 -4.55 -11.05
CA LEU A 13 -3.69 -3.63 -11.11
C LEU A 13 -4.70 -3.85 -9.96
N MET A 14 -5.06 -5.11 -9.69
CA MET A 14 -5.99 -5.45 -8.61
C MET A 14 -5.39 -5.19 -7.22
N GLY A 15 -4.14 -5.58 -6.99
CA GLY A 15 -3.47 -5.37 -5.70
C GLY A 15 -3.30 -3.88 -5.35
N ALA A 16 -2.97 -3.06 -6.35
CA ALA A 16 -2.95 -1.60 -6.21
C ALA A 16 -4.35 -1.04 -5.84
N GLY A 17 -5.41 -1.51 -6.50
CA GLY A 17 -6.79 -1.09 -6.21
C GLY A 17 -7.27 -1.49 -4.81
N ILE A 18 -7.00 -2.74 -4.39
CA ILE A 18 -7.33 -3.20 -3.03
C ILE A 18 -6.59 -2.35 -2.00
N THR A 19 -5.28 -2.16 -2.19
CA THR A 19 -4.46 -1.34 -1.31
C THR A 19 -4.99 0.08 -1.21
N GLN A 20 -5.40 0.68 -2.33
CA GLN A 20 -6.03 2.00 -2.33
C GLN A 20 -7.30 2.02 -1.47
N VAL A 21 -8.25 1.11 -1.70
CA VAL A 21 -9.53 1.09 -0.96
C VAL A 21 -9.29 0.87 0.54
N CYS A 22 -8.37 -0.02 0.92
CA CYS A 22 -8.02 -0.21 2.32
C CYS A 22 -7.45 1.07 2.96
N LEU A 23 -6.61 1.81 2.23
CA LEU A 23 -6.07 3.08 2.72
C LEU A 23 -7.11 4.18 2.86
N GLU A 24 -8.05 4.26 1.91
CA GLU A 24 -9.16 5.22 1.96
C GLU A 24 -10.07 4.99 3.16
N ASN A 25 -10.15 3.75 3.66
CA ASN A 25 -10.96 3.39 4.83
C ASN A 25 -10.17 3.41 6.15
N GLY A 26 -8.93 3.92 6.16
CA GLY A 26 -8.15 4.07 7.39
C GLY A 26 -7.42 2.80 7.86
N PHE A 27 -7.37 1.75 7.04
CA PHE A 27 -6.63 0.53 7.40
C PHE A 27 -5.11 0.70 7.21
N GLU A 28 -4.33 0.10 8.12
CA GLU A 28 -2.89 -0.05 7.92
C GLU A 28 -2.67 -1.24 6.97
N THR A 29 -2.18 -0.97 5.77
CA THR A 29 -2.08 -1.96 4.69
C THR A 29 -0.63 -2.22 4.31
N LEU A 30 -0.23 -3.48 4.22
CA LEU A 30 1.08 -3.91 3.74
C LEU A 30 0.93 -4.53 2.35
N MET A 31 1.49 -3.89 1.31
CA MET A 31 1.51 -4.46 -0.04
C MET A 31 2.86 -5.13 -0.28
N VAL A 32 2.85 -6.41 -0.66
CA VAL A 32 4.06 -7.24 -0.84
C VAL A 32 4.07 -7.90 -2.21
N ASP A 33 5.23 -7.93 -2.86
CA ASP A 33 5.41 -8.66 -4.11
C ASP A 33 6.71 -9.47 -4.16
N LEU A 34 6.80 -10.34 -5.15
CA LEU A 34 8.05 -11.01 -5.49
C LEU A 34 9.06 -10.06 -6.11
N ASN A 35 8.67 -8.95 -6.76
CA ASN A 35 9.61 -7.98 -7.33
C ASN A 35 9.38 -6.53 -6.88
N LEU A 36 10.46 -5.84 -6.50
CA LEU A 36 10.40 -4.46 -6.01
C LEU A 36 9.92 -3.51 -7.12
N GLU A 37 10.20 -3.87 -8.38
CA GLU A 37 9.69 -3.15 -9.55
C GLU A 37 8.15 -3.16 -9.59
N PHE A 38 7.50 -4.28 -9.25
CA PHE A 38 6.04 -4.37 -9.22
C PHE A 38 5.47 -3.57 -8.07
N VAL A 39 6.11 -3.61 -6.90
CA VAL A 39 5.75 -2.80 -5.74
C VAL A 39 5.80 -1.30 -6.07
N ASN A 40 6.88 -0.86 -6.72
CA ASN A 40 7.06 0.52 -7.18
C ASN A 40 6.01 0.90 -8.24
N LYS A 41 5.69 -0.01 -9.16
CA LYS A 41 4.64 0.19 -10.16
C LYS A 41 3.26 0.33 -9.50
N GLY A 42 2.94 -0.52 -8.53
CA GLY A 42 1.72 -0.44 -7.72
C GLY A 42 1.62 0.88 -6.97
N LYS A 43 2.72 1.31 -6.30
CA LYS A 43 2.83 2.63 -5.64
C LYS A 43 2.52 3.78 -6.61
N LYS A 44 3.09 3.74 -7.82
CA LYS A 44 2.85 4.75 -8.86
C LYS A 44 1.39 4.74 -9.34
N THR A 45 0.79 3.57 -9.52
CA THR A 45 -0.63 3.45 -9.87
C THR A 45 -1.52 4.07 -8.79
N ILE A 46 -1.31 3.75 -7.52
CA ILE A 46 -2.07 4.31 -6.39
C ILE A 46 -1.92 5.84 -6.36
N LYS A 47 -0.69 6.35 -6.54
CA LYS A 47 -0.39 7.79 -6.58
C LYS A 47 -1.04 8.52 -7.76
N ASN A 48 -1.22 7.85 -8.89
CA ASN A 48 -1.87 8.43 -10.07
C ASN A 48 -3.40 8.44 -9.95
N LEU A 49 -3.98 7.49 -9.20
CA LEU A 49 -5.43 7.38 -9.02
C LEU A 49 -5.99 8.44 -8.06
N ARG A 50 -5.20 8.87 -7.06
CA ARG A 50 -5.56 9.96 -6.15
C ARG A 50 -4.28 10.62 -5.62
N ILE A 51 -4.36 11.92 -5.30
CA ILE A 51 -3.32 12.64 -4.56
C ILE A 51 -3.28 12.09 -3.12
N MET A 52 -2.72 10.89 -2.95
CA MET A 52 -2.44 10.33 -1.63
C MET A 52 -1.15 10.97 -1.11
N ASP A 53 -1.19 11.40 0.15
CA ASP A 53 -0.10 12.10 0.83
C ASP A 53 1.18 11.25 0.79
N ASN A 54 2.34 11.84 0.51
CA ASN A 54 3.60 11.08 0.42
C ASN A 54 4.00 10.46 1.78
N ASN A 55 3.43 10.97 2.88
CA ASN A 55 3.62 10.44 4.23
C ASN A 55 2.95 9.08 4.46
N LEU A 56 2.09 8.62 3.54
CA LEU A 56 1.38 7.34 3.66
C LEU A 56 2.30 6.14 3.47
N PHE A 57 3.31 6.27 2.59
CA PHE A 57 4.13 5.15 2.17
C PHE A 57 5.44 5.15 2.95
N LYS A 58 5.62 4.16 3.83
CA LYS A 58 6.92 3.84 4.42
C LYS A 58 7.50 2.63 3.70
N ASP A 59 8.68 2.83 3.10
CA ASP A 59 9.47 1.74 2.58
C ASP A 59 10.13 1.05 3.77
N SER A 60 9.65 -0.14 4.14
CA SER A 60 10.27 -0.96 5.18
C SER A 60 11.36 -1.80 4.54
N MET A 61 12.61 -1.58 4.96
CA MET A 61 13.75 -2.38 4.49
C MET A 61 13.83 -3.68 5.28
N PHE A 62 12.79 -4.52 5.19
CA PHE A 62 12.70 -5.77 5.96
C PHE A 62 12.80 -7.01 5.07
N GLY A 63 13.75 -7.06 4.12
CA GLY A 63 14.04 -8.25 3.28
C GLY A 63 12.91 -8.74 2.37
N LEU A 64 11.68 -8.26 2.57
CA LEU A 64 10.48 -8.42 1.79
C LEU A 64 10.28 -7.13 0.99
N ARG A 65 9.88 -7.29 -0.27
CA ARG A 65 9.66 -6.17 -1.19
C ARG A 65 8.28 -5.62 -0.83
N ASP A 66 8.21 -4.80 0.20
CA ASP A 66 6.97 -4.34 0.80
C ASP A 66 6.88 -2.82 0.99
N ILE A 67 5.65 -2.30 1.00
CA ILE A 67 5.35 -0.92 1.41
C ILE A 67 4.26 -0.94 2.47
N ILE A 68 4.52 -0.27 3.59
CA ILE A 68 3.52 0.00 4.62
C ILE A 68 2.80 1.28 4.23
N CYS A 69 1.49 1.17 4.06
CA CYS A 69 0.60 2.27 3.76
C CYS A 69 -0.32 2.53 4.96
N ARG A 70 -0.42 3.78 5.45
CA ARG A 70 -1.28 4.13 6.61
C ARG A 70 -2.41 5.06 6.23
N GLY A 71 -3.65 4.56 6.16
CA GLY A 71 -4.81 5.44 5.93
C GLY A 71 -4.86 6.58 6.96
N ASN A 72 -5.06 7.81 6.48
CA ASN A 72 -5.27 8.96 7.37
C ASN A 72 -6.56 8.72 8.16
N ASN A 73 -6.49 8.87 9.48
CA ASN A 73 -7.70 8.92 10.32
C ASN A 73 -8.44 10.21 9.96
N MET A 74 -9.64 10.09 9.37
CA MET A 74 -10.70 11.06 9.63
C MET A 74 -11.26 10.80 11.03
#